data_AF-A0AAV1DRM5-F1
#
_entry.id   AF-A0AAV1DRM5-F1
#
_cell.length_a   1.000
_cell.length_b   1.000
_cell.length_c   1.000
_cell.angle_alpha   90.00
_cell.angle_beta   90.00
_cell.angle_gamma   90.00
#
_symmetry.space_group_name_H-M   'P 1'
#
loop_
_entity.id
_entity.type
_entity.pdbx_description
1 polymer ?
#
loop_
_entity_poly.entity_id
_entity_poly.type
_entity_poly.pdbx_seq_one_letter_code
_entity_poly.pdbx_strand_id
1 'polypeptide(L)'
;MAIAGVSHPWFCLFLILTSALAVCRSDDDPDCVYTFYIRTGSIWKAGTDSKITATFYDSYGYGLQIGNVETWGGQMGPDYNYFERGNLDIFSGRAPCLPGPVCALNLTSDGSGPHHGWYVNYLELTTTGVHKACAQQLFTVEQWLATDTSPYKLTAIVDNCAQSLNMEGQSSSDSSSHLPRTLVAEI
;
A
#
# COMPACT_ATOMS: atom_id res chain seq x y z
N MET A 1 1.87 -56.24 61.43
CA MET A 1 0.98 -56.60 60.30
C MET A 1 0.70 -55.32 59.54
N ALA A 2 1.44 -55.11 58.44
CA ALA A 2 0.91 -54.84 57.09
C ALA A 2 0.45 -53.37 56.84
N ILE A 3 1.24 -52.70 55.99
CA ILE A 3 0.93 -51.77 54.88
C ILE A 3 -0.49 -51.14 54.85
N ALA A 4 -0.67 -49.83 54.62
CA ALA A 4 -0.34 -49.19 53.35
C ALA A 4 -0.26 -47.66 53.48
N GLY A 5 0.75 -47.07 52.82
CA GLY A 5 0.82 -45.64 52.56
C GLY A 5 -0.06 -45.28 51.38
N VAL A 6 -0.80 -44.18 51.50
CA VAL A 6 -1.38 -43.46 50.36
C VAL A 6 -0.61 -42.16 50.23
N SER A 7 0.50 -42.21 49.52
CA SER A 7 1.12 -41.01 48.96
C SER A 7 0.28 -40.60 47.74
N HIS A 8 -0.38 -39.45 47.83
CA HIS A 8 -1.00 -38.79 46.68
C HIS A 8 -0.11 -37.60 46.28
N PRO A 9 1.02 -37.81 45.56
CA PRO A 9 1.84 -36.72 45.07
C PRO A 9 1.27 -36.23 43.73
N TRP A 10 -0.03 -35.93 43.68
CA TRP A 10 -0.64 -35.37 42.46
C TRP A 10 -0.80 -33.84 42.55
N PHE A 11 -0.32 -33.21 43.62
CA PHE A 11 -0.52 -31.78 43.85
C PHE A 11 0.63 -30.87 43.40
N CYS A 12 1.72 -31.40 42.83
CA CYS A 12 2.88 -30.56 42.46
C CYS A 12 3.37 -30.70 41.01
N LEU A 13 2.67 -31.44 40.14
CA LEU A 13 3.13 -31.67 38.77
C LEU A 13 2.17 -31.16 37.68
N PHE A 14 1.55 -30.00 37.91
CA PHE A 14 0.70 -29.34 36.92
C PHE A 14 0.97 -27.82 36.83
N LEU A 15 2.21 -27.39 37.08
CA LEU A 15 2.54 -25.95 37.09
C LEU A 15 3.74 -25.52 36.24
N ILE A 16 4.33 -26.38 35.41
CA ILE A 16 5.42 -25.93 34.53
C ILE A 16 5.36 -26.64 33.18
N LEU A 17 4.33 -26.36 32.37
CA LEU A 17 4.41 -26.55 30.92
C LEU A 17 3.43 -25.68 30.13
N THR A 18 3.29 -24.42 30.54
CA THR A 18 2.86 -23.38 29.61
C THR A 18 4.02 -22.42 29.43
N SER A 19 5.13 -22.91 28.88
CA SER A 19 5.98 -22.03 28.09
C SER A 19 5.12 -21.60 26.91
N ALA A 20 4.32 -20.56 27.10
CA ALA A 20 3.87 -19.76 26.00
C ALA A 20 5.17 -19.40 25.28
N LEU A 21 5.37 -19.99 24.10
CA LEU A 21 6.21 -19.39 23.09
C LEU A 21 5.54 -18.03 22.83
N ALA A 22 5.88 -17.04 23.64
CA ALA A 22 5.74 -15.66 23.26
C ALA A 22 6.70 -15.53 22.08
N VAL A 23 6.19 -15.85 20.89
CA VAL A 23 6.75 -15.31 19.66
C VAL A 23 6.60 -13.81 19.86
N CYS A 24 7.70 -13.16 20.27
CA CYS A 24 7.87 -11.76 20.03
C CYS A 24 7.81 -11.63 18.51
N ARG A 25 6.63 -11.38 17.94
CA ARG A 25 6.57 -10.73 16.64
C ARG A 25 7.29 -9.42 16.89
N SER A 26 8.49 -9.28 16.33
CA SER A 26 9.14 -7.98 16.27
C SER A 26 8.11 -7.05 15.63
N ASP A 27 7.75 -5.99 16.36
CA ASP A 27 6.90 -4.93 15.85
C ASP A 27 7.37 -4.54 14.44
N ASP A 28 6.39 -4.42 13.55
CA ASP A 28 6.53 -4.02 12.15
C ASP A 28 7.09 -2.58 12.07
N ASP A 29 8.40 -2.41 12.24
CA ASP A 29 9.08 -1.18 11.83
C ASP A 29 8.90 -1.08 10.30
N PRO A 30 8.54 0.09 9.73
CA PRO A 30 8.30 0.19 8.30
C PRO A 30 9.61 -0.05 7.52
N ASP A 31 9.77 -1.28 7.08
CA ASP A 31 10.99 -1.81 6.45
C ASP A 31 11.09 -1.53 4.94
N CYS A 32 10.05 -0.91 4.35
CA CYS A 32 10.01 -0.56 2.93
C CYS A 32 9.93 0.94 2.72
N VAL A 33 10.68 1.42 1.73
CA VAL A 33 10.59 2.78 1.20
C VAL A 33 9.80 2.73 -0.10
N TYR A 34 8.76 3.55 -0.14
CA TYR A 34 7.94 3.77 -1.32
C TYR A 34 8.27 5.16 -1.83
N THR A 35 8.78 5.24 -3.05
CA THR A 35 9.04 6.51 -3.75
C THR A 35 8.18 6.52 -4.99
N PHE A 36 7.33 7.53 -5.14
CA PHE A 36 6.51 7.66 -6.34
C PHE A 36 6.47 9.07 -6.88
N TYR A 37 6.30 9.14 -8.19
CA TYR A 37 6.19 10.36 -8.97
C TYR A 37 4.78 10.45 -9.52
N ILE A 38 4.13 11.60 -9.34
CA ILE A 38 2.81 11.86 -9.90
C ILE A 38 2.94 12.94 -10.95
N ARG A 39 2.53 12.64 -12.18
CA ARG A 39 2.45 13.62 -13.26
C ARG A 39 1.03 14.14 -13.37
N THR A 40 0.85 15.41 -13.02
CA THR A 40 -0.39 16.13 -13.35
C THR A 40 -0.38 16.49 -14.83
N GLY A 41 -1.50 16.28 -15.52
CA GLY A 41 -1.58 16.57 -16.96
C GLY A 41 -1.41 18.05 -17.28
N SER A 42 -1.10 18.33 -18.54
CA SER A 42 -0.89 19.69 -19.04
C SER A 42 -2.14 20.34 -19.63
N ILE A 43 -3.29 19.66 -19.57
CA ILE A 43 -4.57 20.20 -20.08
C ILE A 43 -5.07 21.36 -19.21
N TRP A 44 -5.93 22.19 -19.79
CA TRP A 44 -6.44 23.38 -19.10
C TRP A 44 -7.13 23.00 -17.78
N LYS A 45 -6.75 23.68 -16.69
CA LYS A 45 -7.25 23.44 -15.32
C LYS A 45 -7.03 22.02 -14.77
N ALA A 46 -5.95 21.35 -15.19
CA ALA A 46 -5.64 20.00 -14.71
C ALA A 46 -5.17 19.90 -13.25
N GLY A 47 -4.83 21.01 -12.58
CA GLY A 47 -4.29 20.96 -11.22
C GLY A 47 -5.36 21.01 -10.14
N THR A 48 -5.00 20.66 -8.90
CA THR A 48 -5.93 20.60 -7.75
C THR A 48 -5.30 21.05 -6.44
N ASP A 49 -6.13 21.59 -5.54
CA ASP A 49 -5.79 21.87 -4.14
C ASP A 49 -6.44 20.85 -3.16
N SER A 50 -7.03 19.77 -3.69
CA SER A 50 -7.65 18.70 -2.89
C SER A 50 -6.60 17.81 -2.21
N LYS A 51 -7.01 17.11 -1.14
CA LYS A 51 -6.17 16.08 -0.52
C LYS A 51 -6.22 14.81 -1.34
N ILE A 52 -5.05 14.23 -1.58
CA ILE A 52 -4.90 13.04 -2.41
C ILE A 52 -4.53 11.84 -1.53
N THR A 53 -5.35 10.81 -1.61
CA THR A 53 -5.12 9.48 -1.04
C THR A 53 -4.62 8.54 -2.13
N ALA A 54 -3.54 7.80 -1.85
CA ALA A 54 -3.06 6.72 -2.71
C ALA A 54 -3.15 5.40 -1.97
N THR A 55 -3.83 4.41 -2.55
CA THR A 55 -3.82 3.03 -2.05
C THR A 55 -3.18 2.12 -3.09
N PHE A 56 -2.09 1.46 -2.69
CA PHE A 56 -1.38 0.48 -3.49
C PHE A 56 -1.82 -0.92 -3.11
N TYR A 57 -1.96 -1.80 -4.08
CA TYR A 57 -2.25 -3.21 -3.84
C TYR A 57 -1.21 -4.11 -4.53
N ASP A 58 -0.84 -5.18 -3.85
CA ASP A 58 0.03 -6.21 -4.41
C ASP A 58 -0.73 -7.30 -5.17
N SER A 59 0.01 -8.21 -5.80
CA SER A 59 -0.54 -9.34 -6.56
C SER A 59 -1.36 -10.33 -5.73
N TYR A 60 -1.24 -10.26 -4.41
CA TYR A 60 -2.03 -11.05 -3.47
C TYR A 60 -3.22 -10.25 -2.91
N GLY A 61 -3.48 -9.03 -3.37
CA GLY A 61 -4.61 -8.19 -2.94
C GLY A 61 -4.46 -7.55 -1.56
N TYR A 62 -3.26 -7.55 -0.95
CA TYR A 62 -2.99 -6.76 0.25
C TYR A 62 -2.81 -5.30 -0.12
N GLY A 63 -3.35 -4.40 0.71
CA GLY A 63 -3.36 -2.97 0.44
C GLY A 63 -2.49 -2.16 1.42
N LEU A 64 -1.86 -1.11 0.90
CA LEU A 64 -1.22 -0.05 1.67
C LEU A 64 -1.87 1.29 1.28
N GLN A 65 -2.52 1.96 2.23
CA GLN A 65 -3.16 3.25 2.01
C GLN A 65 -2.36 4.38 2.67
N ILE A 66 -2.03 5.39 1.86
CA ILE A 66 -1.50 6.68 2.30
C ILE A 66 -2.64 7.69 2.22
N GLY A 67 -3.15 8.11 3.38
CA GLY A 67 -4.35 8.98 3.47
C GLY A 67 -4.15 10.37 2.87
N ASN A 68 -2.96 10.96 3.05
CA ASN A 68 -2.56 12.20 2.42
C ASN A 68 -1.10 12.12 1.99
N VAL A 69 -0.87 12.00 0.68
CA VAL A 69 0.48 11.77 0.12
C VAL A 69 1.40 12.97 0.34
N GLU A 70 0.88 14.19 0.37
CA GLU A 70 1.67 15.41 0.59
C GLU A 70 2.29 15.41 1.99
N THR A 71 1.46 15.26 3.02
CA THR A 71 1.93 15.28 4.42
C THR A 71 2.72 14.02 4.79
N TRP A 72 2.46 12.89 4.12
CA TRP A 72 3.15 11.63 4.38
C TRP A 72 4.58 11.63 3.84
N GLY A 73 4.82 12.21 2.66
CA GLY A 73 6.11 12.05 1.99
C GLY A 73 6.47 13.08 0.94
N GLY A 74 5.85 14.25 0.88
CA GLY A 74 6.18 15.29 -0.11
C GLY A 74 7.66 15.71 -0.06
N GLN A 75 8.34 15.69 -1.22
CA GLN A 75 9.78 15.96 -1.34
C GLN A 75 10.12 17.29 -2.04
N MET A 76 9.12 18.13 -2.34
CA MET A 76 9.32 19.35 -3.15
C MET A 76 9.74 20.58 -2.33
N GLY A 77 9.83 20.44 -1.00
CA GLY A 77 10.20 21.50 -0.07
C GLY A 77 9.00 22.20 0.58
N PRO A 78 9.26 23.10 1.54
CA PRO A 78 8.21 23.84 2.24
C PRO A 78 7.50 24.80 1.28
N ASP A 79 6.20 25.01 1.53
CA ASP A 79 5.32 25.94 0.80
C ASP A 79 5.20 25.67 -0.71
N TYR A 80 5.64 24.50 -1.18
CA TYR A 80 5.47 24.08 -2.57
C TYR A 80 4.00 23.73 -2.83
N ASN A 81 3.42 24.25 -3.92
CA ASN A 81 2.06 23.87 -4.32
C ASN A 81 2.09 22.59 -5.16
N TYR A 82 1.64 21.49 -4.56
CA TYR A 82 1.58 20.19 -5.21
C TYR A 82 0.42 20.10 -6.20
N PHE A 83 0.50 19.12 -7.09
CA PHE A 83 -0.56 18.75 -8.04
C PHE A 83 -0.92 19.85 -9.04
N GLU A 84 0.02 20.73 -9.34
CA GLU A 84 -0.17 21.81 -10.29
C GLU A 84 -0.11 21.34 -11.75
N ARG A 85 -0.81 22.05 -12.64
CA ARG A 85 -0.91 21.68 -14.06
C ARG A 85 0.47 21.50 -14.68
N GLY A 86 0.72 20.30 -15.20
CA GLY A 86 1.95 19.94 -15.90
C GLY A 86 3.13 19.57 -15.01
N ASN A 87 3.01 19.74 -13.68
CA ASN A 87 4.07 19.43 -12.73
C ASN A 87 4.26 17.92 -12.55
N LEU A 88 5.49 17.55 -12.23
CA LEU A 88 5.88 16.23 -11.78
C LEU A 88 6.27 16.35 -10.31
N ASP A 89 5.46 15.77 -9.43
CA ASP A 89 5.65 15.88 -7.99
C ASP A 89 6.19 14.57 -7.41
N ILE A 90 7.08 14.69 -6.43
CA ILE A 90 7.85 13.56 -5.87
C ILE A 90 7.41 13.32 -4.44
N PHE A 91 7.11 12.07 -4.13
CA PHE A 91 6.77 11.61 -2.80
C PHE A 91 7.67 10.44 -2.42
N SER A 92 8.15 10.42 -1.18
CA SER A 92 8.95 9.33 -0.64
C SER A 92 8.72 9.19 0.85
N GLY A 93 8.47 7.97 1.30
CA GLY A 93 8.23 7.69 2.71
C GLY A 93 8.39 6.21 3.04
N ARG A 94 8.46 5.91 4.34
CA ARG A 94 8.51 4.54 4.85
C ARG A 94 7.11 4.04 5.17
N ALA A 95 6.85 2.78 4.88
CA ALA A 95 5.62 2.10 5.22
C ALA A 95 5.85 0.58 5.36
N PRO A 96 4.91 -0.17 5.95
CA PRO A 96 4.98 -1.63 5.97
C PRO A 96 5.17 -2.20 4.56
N CYS A 97 6.00 -3.24 4.47
CA CYS A 97 6.23 -3.90 3.20
C CYS A 97 5.01 -4.72 2.77
N LEU A 98 4.50 -4.48 1.56
CA LEU A 98 3.57 -5.42 0.94
C LEU A 98 4.26 -6.78 0.69
N PRO A 99 3.55 -7.91 0.86
CA PRO A 99 4.14 -9.24 0.70
C PRO A 99 4.50 -9.56 -0.76
N GLY A 100 3.74 -9.07 -1.73
CA GLY A 100 4.00 -9.25 -3.17
C GLY A 100 4.40 -7.96 -3.91
N PRO A 101 4.71 -8.07 -5.21
CA PRO A 101 4.93 -6.91 -6.07
C PRO A 101 3.65 -6.08 -6.19
N VAL A 102 3.79 -4.75 -6.10
CA VAL A 102 2.68 -3.81 -6.28
C VAL A 102 2.25 -3.80 -7.73
N CYS A 103 0.96 -4.00 -7.99
CA CYS A 103 0.43 -4.11 -9.34
C CYS A 103 -0.91 -3.40 -9.55
N ALA A 104 -1.55 -2.88 -8.49
CA ALA A 104 -2.72 -2.03 -8.64
C ALA A 104 -2.63 -0.76 -7.79
N LEU A 105 -3.29 0.29 -8.26
CA LEU A 105 -3.36 1.61 -7.66
C LEU A 105 -4.83 2.05 -7.60
N ASN A 106 -5.27 2.55 -6.45
CA ASN A 106 -6.44 3.40 -6.32
C ASN A 106 -5.98 4.80 -5.88
N LEU A 107 -6.18 5.78 -6.74
CA LEU A 107 -5.89 7.18 -6.48
C LEU A 107 -7.21 7.93 -6.27
N THR A 108 -7.35 8.59 -5.12
CA THR A 108 -8.60 9.24 -4.72
C THR A 108 -8.33 10.69 -4.31
N SER A 109 -9.14 11.61 -4.84
CA SER A 109 -9.22 13.00 -4.40
C SER A 109 -10.36 13.13 -3.39
N ASP A 110 -10.15 13.92 -2.33
CA ASP A 110 -11.24 14.27 -1.40
C ASP A 110 -12.22 15.31 -1.97
N GLY A 111 -11.90 15.90 -3.14
CA GLY A 111 -12.72 16.89 -3.82
C GLY A 111 -12.88 18.21 -3.07
N SER A 112 -12.04 18.46 -2.06
CA SER A 112 -12.08 19.69 -1.26
C SER A 112 -11.26 20.82 -1.91
N GLY A 113 -11.44 22.04 -1.39
CA GLY A 113 -10.68 23.21 -1.83
C GLY A 113 -11.19 23.86 -3.13
N PRO A 114 -10.63 25.03 -3.49
CA PRO A 114 -10.80 25.58 -4.83
C PRO A 114 -10.14 24.65 -5.86
N HIS A 115 -10.59 24.73 -7.11
CA HIS A 115 -9.99 23.95 -8.21
C HIS A 115 -9.89 22.43 -7.96
N HIS A 116 -10.88 21.84 -7.29
CA HIS A 116 -10.87 20.43 -6.85
C HIS A 116 -10.74 19.38 -7.98
N GLY A 117 -11.05 19.73 -9.23
CA GLY A 117 -10.95 18.81 -10.36
C GLY A 117 -9.50 18.59 -10.79
N TRP A 118 -9.03 17.35 -10.74
CA TRP A 118 -7.64 17.01 -11.02
C TRP A 118 -7.53 16.11 -12.25
N TYR A 119 -6.62 16.38 -13.18
CA TYR A 119 -6.33 15.45 -14.27
C TYR A 119 -4.95 14.83 -14.08
N VAL A 120 -4.94 13.52 -13.88
CA VAL A 120 -3.72 12.75 -13.63
C VAL A 120 -3.29 12.08 -14.92
N ASN A 121 -2.03 12.25 -15.30
CA ASN A 121 -1.47 11.54 -16.43
C ASN A 121 -1.00 10.15 -16.02
N TYR A 122 -0.04 10.06 -15.09
CA TYR A 122 0.46 8.79 -14.57
C TYR A 122 1.00 8.91 -13.14
N LEU A 123 1.15 7.75 -12.50
CA LEU A 123 1.94 7.56 -11.28
C LEU A 123 3.01 6.50 -11.53
N GLU A 124 4.26 6.80 -11.20
CA GLU A 124 5.38 5.85 -11.29
C GLU A 124 5.86 5.52 -9.88
N LEU A 125 5.69 4.27 -9.45
CA LEU A 125 6.06 3.80 -8.12
C LEU A 125 7.36 3.00 -8.19
N THR A 126 8.25 3.25 -7.25
CA THR A 126 9.40 2.41 -6.92
C THR A 126 9.29 1.94 -5.47
N THR A 127 9.41 0.64 -5.23
CA THR A 127 9.46 0.05 -3.89
C THR A 127 10.83 -0.55 -3.63
N THR A 128 11.36 -0.31 -2.44
CA THR A 128 12.62 -0.88 -1.97
C THR A 128 12.45 -1.35 -0.53
N GLY A 129 13.18 -2.40 -0.13
CA GLY A 129 13.13 -2.91 1.23
C GLY A 129 14.33 -3.80 1.54
N VAL A 130 14.60 -3.99 2.83
CA VAL A 130 15.70 -4.85 3.26
C VAL A 130 15.42 -6.30 2.83
N HIS A 131 16.39 -6.92 2.14
CA HIS A 131 16.26 -8.26 1.56
C HIS A 131 15.10 -8.45 0.57
N LYS A 132 14.54 -7.35 0.02
CA LYS A 132 13.56 -7.37 -1.06
C LYS A 132 14.16 -6.84 -2.35
N ALA A 133 13.73 -7.40 -3.48
CA ALA A 133 14.09 -6.84 -4.79
C ALA A 133 13.45 -5.46 -4.95
N CYS A 134 14.19 -4.53 -5.57
CA CYS A 134 13.62 -3.27 -6.02
C CYS A 134 12.62 -3.56 -7.13
N ALA A 135 11.42 -2.99 -7.05
CA ALA A 135 10.40 -3.10 -8.08
C ALA A 135 9.94 -1.72 -8.51
N GLN A 136 9.62 -1.58 -9.79
CA GLN A 136 9.06 -0.36 -10.36
C GLN A 136 7.76 -0.70 -11.09
N GLN A 137 6.74 0.12 -10.91
CA GLN A 137 5.45 -0.03 -11.56
C GLN A 137 4.94 1.32 -12.07
N LEU A 138 4.64 1.39 -13.36
CA LEU A 138 3.95 2.52 -13.96
C LEU A 138 2.43 2.27 -13.94
N PHE A 139 1.69 3.28 -13.51
CA PHE A 139 0.23 3.33 -13.57
C PHE A 139 -0.19 4.48 -14.48
N THR A 140 -0.56 4.17 -15.71
CA THR A 140 -1.16 5.14 -16.63
C THR A 140 -2.60 5.41 -16.20
N VAL A 141 -2.89 6.63 -15.77
CA VAL A 141 -4.21 7.01 -15.22
C VAL A 141 -5.05 7.70 -16.29
N GLU A 142 -4.52 8.75 -16.91
CA GLU A 142 -5.15 9.56 -17.97
C GLU A 142 -6.63 9.91 -17.74
N GLN A 143 -6.98 10.25 -16.49
CA GLN A 143 -8.36 10.44 -16.05
C GLN A 143 -8.52 11.73 -15.25
N TRP A 144 -9.68 12.38 -15.41
CA TRP A 144 -10.16 13.35 -14.44
C TRP A 144 -10.61 12.67 -13.15
N LEU A 145 -10.21 13.24 -12.02
CA LEU A 145 -10.70 13.00 -10.67
C LEU A 145 -11.53 14.23 -10.28
N ALA A 146 -12.77 14.28 -10.75
CA ALA A 146 -13.65 15.43 -10.63
C ALA A 146 -15.12 14.99 -10.67
N THR A 147 -16.01 15.77 -10.06
CA THR A 147 -17.47 15.53 -10.11
C THR A 147 -18.16 16.32 -11.22
N ASP A 148 -17.49 17.33 -11.79
CA ASP A 148 -18.01 18.23 -12.82
C ASP A 148 -17.52 17.89 -14.23
N THR A 149 -16.60 16.92 -14.36
CA THR A 149 -15.99 16.50 -15.63
C THR A 149 -15.98 14.99 -15.73
N SER A 150 -16.30 14.44 -16.91
CA SER A 150 -16.26 12.99 -17.18
C SER A 150 -14.91 12.38 -16.76
N PRO A 151 -14.89 11.27 -16.00
CA PRO A 151 -15.99 10.33 -15.76
C PRO A 151 -16.88 10.65 -14.53
N TYR A 152 -16.83 11.86 -13.99
CA TYR A 152 -17.61 12.30 -12.81
C TYR A 152 -17.32 11.47 -11.55
N LYS A 153 -16.06 11.07 -11.40
CA LYS A 153 -15.56 10.29 -10.25
C LYS A 153 -14.37 11.00 -9.64
N LEU A 154 -14.27 10.95 -8.32
CA LEU A 154 -13.09 11.41 -7.56
C LEU A 154 -12.06 10.30 -7.32
N THR A 155 -12.23 9.15 -7.98
CA THR A 155 -11.32 8.00 -7.87
C THR A 155 -10.95 7.46 -9.24
N ALA A 156 -9.71 6.99 -9.37
CA ALA A 156 -9.19 6.28 -10.52
C ALA A 156 -8.51 4.99 -10.01
N ILE A 157 -8.92 3.85 -10.56
CA ILE A 157 -8.37 2.55 -10.23
C ILE A 157 -7.66 2.01 -11.46
N VAL A 158 -6.38 1.67 -11.31
CA VAL A 158 -5.56 1.03 -12.34
C VAL A 158 -5.13 -0.31 -11.78
N ASP A 159 -5.56 -1.41 -12.41
CA ASP A 159 -5.22 -2.77 -12.02
C ASP A 159 -4.41 -3.45 -13.13
N ASN A 160 -3.11 -3.60 -12.88
CA ASN A 160 -2.17 -4.27 -13.77
C ASN A 160 -1.78 -5.66 -13.26
N CYS A 161 -2.44 -6.20 -12.23
CA CYS A 161 -2.05 -7.46 -11.59
C CYS A 161 -2.12 -8.66 -12.54
N ALA A 162 -3.03 -8.65 -13.51
CA ALA A 162 -3.07 -9.66 -14.56
C ALA A 162 -1.88 -9.55 -15.55
N GLN A 163 -1.33 -8.35 -15.74
CA GLN A 163 -0.19 -8.11 -16.65
C GLN A 163 1.15 -8.42 -15.98
N SER A 164 1.28 -8.17 -14.67
CA SER A 164 2.48 -8.50 -13.90
C SER A 164 2.75 -10.00 -13.83
N LEU A 165 1.69 -10.83 -13.77
CA LEU A 165 1.81 -12.31 -13.82
C LEU A 165 2.37 -12.81 -15.17
N ASN A 166 2.14 -12.08 -16.26
CA ASN A 166 2.65 -12.46 -17.59
C ASN A 166 4.11 -12.05 -17.82
N MET A 167 4.65 -11.12 -17.02
CA MET A 167 6.07 -10.77 -17.04
C MET A 167 6.92 -11.71 -16.18
N GLU A 168 6.34 -12.31 -15.13
CA GLU A 168 6.97 -13.38 -14.34
C GLU A 168 6.80 -14.77 -15.01
N GLY A 169 5.79 -14.92 -15.87
CA GLY A 169 5.38 -16.17 -16.54
C GLY A 169 6.30 -16.72 -17.65
N GLN A 170 7.56 -16.29 -17.76
CA GLN A 170 8.59 -17.06 -18.48
C GLN A 170 9.40 -18.00 -17.56
N SER A 171 9.03 -18.08 -16.28
CA SER A 171 9.45 -19.13 -15.36
C SER A 171 8.23 -19.67 -14.60
N SER A 172 7.91 -20.94 -14.85
CA SER A 172 7.02 -21.82 -14.09
C SER A 172 5.52 -21.48 -14.02
N SER A 173 4.77 -22.28 -14.78
CA SER A 173 3.36 -22.60 -14.58
C SER A 173 3.09 -23.17 -13.17
N ASP A 174 2.17 -22.56 -12.42
CA ASP A 174 1.10 -23.33 -11.76
C ASP A 174 -0.06 -22.41 -11.35
N SER A 175 -1.26 -22.96 -11.48
CA SER A 175 -2.55 -22.31 -11.31
C SER A 175 -3.15 -22.68 -9.95
N SER A 176 -3.44 -21.69 -9.11
CA SER A 176 -4.47 -21.89 -8.08
C SER A 176 -5.08 -20.56 -7.62
N SER A 177 -6.39 -20.47 -7.78
CA SER A 177 -7.24 -19.38 -7.30
C SER A 177 -7.33 -19.39 -5.78
N HIS A 178 -6.84 -18.33 -5.13
CA HIS A 178 -7.19 -18.00 -3.76
C HIS A 178 -7.71 -16.56 -3.71
N LEU A 179 -8.92 -16.39 -3.19
CA LEU A 179 -9.52 -15.08 -2.92
C LEU A 179 -8.77 -14.42 -1.76
N PRO A 180 -8.23 -13.19 -1.91
CA PRO A 180 -7.63 -12.53 -0.78
C PRO A 180 -8.69 -11.75 0.02
N ARG A 181 -8.62 -11.90 1.34
CA ARG A 181 -9.22 -10.92 2.26
C ARG A 181 -8.39 -9.66 2.17
N THR A 182 -9.00 -8.58 1.69
CA THR A 182 -8.42 -7.24 1.69
C THR A 182 -8.12 -6.82 3.13
N LEU A 183 -6.84 -6.78 3.49
CA LEU A 183 -6.37 -6.01 4.64
C LEU A 183 -5.69 -4.79 4.06
N VAL A 184 -6.27 -3.61 4.31
CA VAL A 184 -5.63 -2.33 4.00
C VAL A 184 -4.91 -1.90 5.27
N ALA A 185 -3.59 -1.77 5.21
CA ALA A 185 -2.84 -1.05 6.22
C ALA A 185 -3.01 0.44 5.97
N GLU A 186 -3.63 1.16 6.90
CA GLU A 186 -3.69 2.62 6.90
C GLU A 186 -2.47 3.16 7.67
N ILE A 187 -1.79 4.15 7.09
CA ILE A 187 -0.63 4.84 7.69
C ILE A 187 -0.88 6.34 7.79
#